data_AF-A0A395J4A4-F1
#
_entry.id   AF-A0A395J4A4-F1
#
_cell.length_a   1.000
_cell.length_b   1.000
_cell.length_c   1.000
_cell.angle_alpha   90.00
_cell.angle_beta   90.00
_cell.angle_gamma   90.00
#
_symmetry.space_group_name_H-M   'P 1'
#
loop_
_entity.id
_entity.type
_entity.pdbx_description
1 polymer ?
#
loop_
_entity_poly.entity_id
_entity_poly.type
_entity_poly.pdbx_seq_one_letter_code
_entity_poly.pdbx_strand_id
1 'polypeptide(L)'
;MLKEGGRCNALGQDAIIELYARVNFSSRESGTTKQHFQFSDLFHDRPPFAKGILSNFKATGLAESESKVFIESNETLMARCLGRVKKDVKNGAWLLHIINIRVTDWEELRWTKKIICGENKENAKGSNKL
;
A
#
# COMPACT_ATOMS: atom_id res chain seq x y z
N MET A 1 -5.89 -7.21 -4.72
CA MET A 1 -4.97 -7.68 -3.66
C MET A 1 -5.34 -9.06 -3.12
N LEU A 2 -6.45 -9.20 -2.37
CA LEU A 2 -6.77 -10.41 -1.61
C LEU A 2 -6.99 -11.66 -2.46
N LYS A 3 -7.68 -11.54 -3.61
CA LYS A 3 -7.93 -12.65 -4.52
C LYS A 3 -6.63 -13.26 -5.06
N GLU A 4 -5.71 -12.42 -5.54
CA GLU A 4 -4.40 -12.87 -6.03
C GLU A 4 -3.52 -13.39 -4.90
N GLY A 5 -3.56 -12.77 -3.71
CA GLY A 5 -2.89 -13.30 -2.52
C GLY A 5 -3.37 -14.71 -2.17
N GLY A 6 -4.67 -14.96 -2.23
CA GLY A 6 -5.28 -16.27 -2.06
C GLY A 6 -4.82 -17.28 -3.10
N ARG A 7 -4.82 -16.90 -4.38
CA ARG A 7 -4.38 -17.75 -5.49
C ARG A 7 -2.91 -18.14 -5.36
N CYS A 8 -2.02 -17.17 -5.13
CA CYS A 8 -0.59 -17.44 -4.96
C CYS A 8 -0.33 -18.33 -3.74
N ASN A 9 -0.98 -18.05 -2.60
CA ASN A 9 -0.84 -18.87 -1.40
C ASN A 9 -1.27 -20.32 -1.63
N ALA A 10 -2.35 -20.55 -2.38
CA ALA A 10 -2.80 -21.91 -2.73
C ALA A 10 -1.80 -22.66 -3.63
N LEU A 11 -0.99 -21.93 -4.40
CA LEU A 11 0.07 -22.46 -5.25
C LEU A 11 1.44 -22.52 -4.55
N GLY A 12 1.52 -22.20 -3.25
CA GLY A 12 2.79 -22.11 -2.52
C GLY A 12 3.70 -20.98 -3.01
N GLN A 13 3.14 -19.95 -3.65
CA GLN A 13 3.84 -18.80 -4.21
C GLN A 13 3.70 -17.56 -3.31
N ASP A 14 4.74 -16.74 -3.28
CA ASP A 14 4.70 -15.43 -2.62
C ASP A 14 4.02 -14.39 -3.53
N ALA A 15 2.93 -13.78 -3.06
CA ALA A 15 2.33 -12.62 -3.71
C ALA A 15 2.98 -11.33 -3.21
N ILE A 16 3.89 -10.77 -4.01
CA ILE A 16 4.44 -9.43 -3.80
C ILE A 16 3.51 -8.42 -4.46
N ILE A 17 3.09 -7.41 -3.70
CA ILE A 17 2.16 -6.38 -4.17
C ILE A 17 2.71 -5.02 -3.79
N GLU A 18 2.75 -4.15 -4.79
CA GLU A 18 2.89 -2.71 -4.59
C GLU A 18 1.50 -2.08 -4.64
N LEU A 19 1.16 -1.29 -3.63
CA LEU A 19 -0.11 -0.59 -3.52
C LEU A 19 0.10 0.89 -3.28
N TYR A 20 -0.83 1.67 -3.82
CA TYR A 20 -1.01 3.08 -3.48
C TYR A 20 -2.34 3.19 -2.75
N ALA A 21 -2.33 3.69 -1.52
CA ALA A 21 -3.51 3.76 -0.67
C ALA A 21 -3.42 4.92 0.31
N ARG A 22 -4.56 5.29 0.89
CA ARG A 22 -4.58 6.18 2.06
C ARG A 22 -4.31 5.37 3.32
N VAL A 23 -3.57 5.93 4.26
CA VAL A 23 -3.35 5.37 5.60
C VAL A 23 -4.28 6.08 6.55
N ASN A 24 -5.35 5.40 6.95
CA ASN A 24 -6.35 5.94 7.87
C ASN A 24 -6.01 5.66 9.34
N PHE A 25 -5.17 4.67 9.62
CA PHE A 25 -4.67 4.38 10.96
C PHE A 25 -3.27 3.76 10.91
N SER A 26 -2.43 4.14 11.86
CA SER A 26 -1.13 3.52 12.08
C SER A 26 -0.75 3.59 13.57
N SER A 27 -0.10 2.54 14.07
CA SER A 27 0.39 2.50 15.46
C SER A 27 1.60 1.59 15.60
N ARG A 28 2.45 1.87 16.60
CA ARG A 28 3.58 0.99 16.97
C ARG A 28 3.19 0.10 18.14
N GLU A 29 3.49 -1.19 18.06
CA GLU A 29 3.25 -2.15 19.15
C GLU A 29 4.32 -1.94 20.24
N SER A 30 3.88 -1.54 21.44
CA SER A 30 4.78 -1.22 22.57
C SER A 30 5.69 -2.40 22.93
N GLY A 31 6.97 -2.10 23.24
CA GLY A 31 7.97 -3.12 23.54
C GLY A 31 8.45 -3.93 22.33
N THR A 32 7.99 -3.62 21.12
CA THR A 32 8.41 -4.29 19.89
C THR A 32 8.91 -3.29 18.84
N THR A 33 9.39 -3.82 17.70
CA THR A 33 9.76 -3.05 16.51
C THR A 33 8.73 -3.22 15.39
N LYS A 34 7.47 -3.49 15.73
CA LYS A 34 6.37 -3.62 14.76
C LYS A 34 5.54 -2.36 14.68
N GLN A 35 5.14 -2.01 13.46
CA GLN A 35 4.19 -0.96 13.18
C GLN A 35 3.03 -1.53 12.36
N HIS A 36 1.81 -1.30 12.85
CA HIS A 36 0.57 -1.70 12.23
C HIS A 36 0.02 -0.57 11.38
N PHE A 37 -0.58 -0.93 10.26
CA PHE A 37 -1.20 -0.02 9.32
C PHE A 37 -2.59 -0.52 8.96
N GLN A 38 -3.52 0.41 8.80
CA GLN A 38 -4.77 0.22 8.10
C GLN A 38 -4.76 1.10 6.84
N PHE A 39 -5.21 0.53 5.74
CA PHE A 39 -5.26 1.18 4.44
C PHE A 39 -6.70 1.29 3.95
N SER A 40 -7.05 2.46 3.43
CA SER A 40 -8.27 2.70 2.66
C SER A 40 -7.94 3.01 1.19
N ASP A 41 -8.94 2.81 0.33
CA ASP A 41 -8.81 3.05 -1.10
C ASP A 41 -8.53 4.53 -1.39
N LEU A 42 -7.89 4.83 -2.52
CA LEU A 42 -7.57 6.20 -2.93
C LEU A 42 -8.81 7.04 -3.31
N PHE A 43 -9.92 6.39 -3.64
CA PHE A 43 -11.11 7.03 -4.20
C PHE A 43 -12.33 6.90 -3.29
N HIS A 44 -12.33 5.98 -2.30
CA HIS A 44 -13.47 5.82 -1.40
C HIS A 44 -13.10 5.27 0.00
N ASP A 45 -13.89 5.61 1.01
CA ASP A 45 -13.69 5.16 2.40
C ASP A 45 -14.52 3.91 2.77
N ARG A 46 -14.95 3.15 1.77
CA ARG A 46 -15.77 1.95 2.01
C ARG A 46 -14.90 0.77 2.45
N PRO A 47 -15.33 0.00 3.48
CA PRO A 47 -14.69 -1.26 3.85
C PRO A 47 -14.84 -2.33 2.74
N PRO A 48 -14.03 -3.40 2.77
CA PRO A 48 -13.06 -3.76 3.82
C PRO A 48 -11.72 -3.02 3.69
N PHE A 49 -11.17 -2.59 4.83
CA PHE A 49 -9.85 -1.96 4.89
C PHE A 49 -8.74 -3.00 4.96
N ALA A 50 -7.72 -2.85 4.11
CA ALA A 50 -6.55 -3.72 4.15
C ALA A 50 -5.71 -3.41 5.39
N LYS A 51 -5.15 -4.46 6.01
CA LYS A 51 -4.26 -4.33 7.17
C LYS A 51 -2.85 -4.73 6.78
N GLY A 52 -1.87 -4.00 7.31
CA GLY A 52 -0.46 -4.30 7.10
C GLY A 52 0.36 -4.23 8.37
N ILE A 53 1.51 -4.90 8.36
CA ILE A 53 2.47 -4.91 9.44
C ILE A 53 3.86 -4.71 8.85
N LEU A 54 4.52 -3.63 9.25
CA LEU A 54 5.96 -3.44 9.06
C LEU A 54 6.67 -4.05 10.26
N SER A 55 7.39 -5.14 10.05
CA SER A 55 8.23 -5.74 11.07
C SER A 55 9.60 -5.09 11.07
N ASN A 56 10.19 -4.91 12.26
CA ASN A 56 11.52 -4.32 12.40
C ASN A 56 11.64 -2.92 11.77
N PHE A 57 10.73 -1.99 12.07
CA PHE A 57 10.82 -0.62 11.54
C PHE A 57 12.15 0.08 11.89
N LYS A 58 12.85 -0.36 12.94
CA LYS A 58 14.21 0.11 13.32
C LYS A 58 15.35 -0.56 12.55
N ALA A 59 15.06 -1.42 11.56
CA ALA A 59 16.09 -2.14 10.82
C ALA A 59 17.04 -1.19 10.09
N THR A 60 16.53 -0.07 9.59
CA THR A 60 17.32 0.99 8.96
C THR A 60 16.78 2.36 9.37
N GLY A 61 17.64 3.38 9.37
CA GLY A 61 17.20 4.76 9.63
C GLY A 61 16.15 5.25 8.63
N LEU A 62 16.20 4.76 7.38
CA LEU A 62 15.22 5.08 6.33
C LEU A 62 13.86 4.42 6.61
N ALA A 63 13.84 3.12 6.96
CA ALA A 63 12.59 2.44 7.30
C ALA A 63 11.92 3.09 8.51
N GLU A 64 12.71 3.51 9.51
CA GLU A 64 12.17 4.20 10.67
C GLU A 64 11.63 5.57 10.31
N SER A 65 12.36 6.39 9.55
CA SER A 65 11.93 7.75 9.21
C SER A 65 10.71 7.75 8.29
N GLU A 66 10.68 6.92 7.25
CA GLU A 66 9.56 6.84 6.30
C GLU A 66 8.30 6.29 6.96
N SER A 67 8.42 5.30 7.87
CA SER A 67 7.26 4.72 8.55
C SER A 67 6.72 5.62 9.65
N LYS A 68 7.58 6.40 10.32
CA LYS A 68 7.23 7.24 11.47
C LYS A 68 6.29 8.38 11.11
N VAL A 69 6.35 8.92 9.89
CA VAL A 69 5.46 10.02 9.45
C VAL A 69 3.98 9.65 9.60
N PHE A 70 3.64 8.37 9.40
CA PHE A 70 2.26 7.88 9.48
C PHE A 70 1.69 7.78 10.91
N ILE A 71 2.50 7.91 11.96
CA ILE A 71 2.03 7.98 13.35
C ILE A 71 2.06 9.41 13.92
N GLU A 72 2.82 10.32 13.31
CA GLU A 72 2.96 11.70 13.77
C GLU A 72 2.01 12.67 13.07
N SER A 73 1.50 12.29 11.90
CA SER A 73 0.54 13.09 11.15
C SER A 73 -0.86 13.00 11.76
N ASN A 74 -1.50 14.16 11.93
CA ASN A 74 -2.94 14.25 12.24
C ASN A 74 -3.82 14.17 10.99
N GLU A 75 -3.21 14.16 9.80
CA GLU A 75 -3.88 14.10 8.52
C GLU A 75 -3.77 12.70 7.91
N THR A 76 -4.77 12.33 7.10
CA THR A 76 -4.73 11.09 6.31
C THR A 76 -3.72 11.24 5.17
N LEU A 77 -2.62 10.50 5.26
CA LEU A 77 -1.57 10.51 4.24
C LEU A 77 -1.79 9.41 3.20
N MET A 78 -1.33 9.66 1.97
CA MET A 78 -1.21 8.60 0.97
C MET A 78 0.15 7.89 1.12
N ALA A 79 0.14 6.58 0.94
CA ALA A 79 1.31 5.73 1.00
C ALA A 79 1.49 4.94 -0.30
N ARG A 80 2.76 4.86 -0.73
CA ARG A 80 3.24 3.80 -1.61
C ARG A 80 3.81 2.70 -0.71
N CYS A 81 3.26 1.50 -0.83
CA CYS A 81 3.58 0.40 0.06
C CYS A 81 3.86 -0.87 -0.75
N LEU A 82 5.02 -1.47 -0.50
CA LEU A 82 5.43 -2.75 -1.08
C LEU A 82 5.38 -3.81 0.01
N GLY A 83 4.70 -4.92 -0.23
CA GLY A 83 4.60 -5.97 0.76
C GLY A 83 4.24 -7.34 0.21
N ARG A 84 4.39 -8.36 1.06
CA ARG A 84 3.96 -9.74 0.79
C ARG A 84 2.61 -9.97 1.41
N VAL A 85 1.64 -10.48 0.65
CA VAL A 85 0.36 -10.89 1.22
C VAL A 85 0.52 -12.27 1.86
N LYS A 86 0.22 -12.36 3.16
CA LYS A 86 0.22 -13.63 3.90
C LYS A 86 -1.09 -13.80 4.65
N LYS A 87 -1.49 -15.05 4.81
CA LYS A 87 -2.62 -15.41 5.68
C LYS A 87 -2.10 -15.54 7.10
N ASP A 88 -2.67 -14.78 8.02
CA ASP A 88 -2.41 -14.91 9.45
C ASP A 88 -2.97 -16.25 9.92
N VAL A 89 -2.10 -17.05 10.53
CA VAL A 89 -2.41 -18.40 11.02
C VAL A 89 -3.39 -18.36 12.19
N LYS A 90 -3.40 -17.27 12.98
CA LYS A 90 -4.20 -17.19 14.21
C LYS A 90 -5.69 -16.91 13.97
N ASN A 91 -6.00 -16.04 13.02
CA ASN A 91 -7.36 -15.56 12.76
C ASN A 91 -7.83 -15.82 11.31
N GLY A 92 -6.97 -16.39 10.46
CA GLY A 92 -7.26 -16.63 9.05
C GLY A 92 -7.37 -15.38 8.19
N ALA A 93 -7.10 -14.19 8.73
CA ALA A 93 -7.17 -12.93 8.03
C ALA A 93 -5.96 -12.72 7.11
N TRP A 94 -6.16 -12.00 6.02
CA TRP A 94 -5.07 -11.63 5.12
C TRP A 94 -4.39 -10.36 5.60
N LEU A 95 -3.07 -10.42 5.77
CA LEU A 95 -2.23 -9.30 6.18
C LEU A 95 -1.16 -9.04 5.13
N LEU A 96 -0.89 -7.76 4.90
CA LEU A 96 0.25 -7.32 4.12
C LEU A 96 1.47 -7.21 5.03
N HIS A 97 2.44 -8.11 4.86
CA HIS A 97 3.75 -7.98 5.49
C HIS A 97 4.57 -6.97 4.69
N ILE A 98 4.70 -5.77 5.24
CA ILE A 98 5.30 -4.62 4.56
C ILE A 98 6.81 -4.83 4.49
N ILE A 99 7.35 -4.64 3.28
CA ILE A 99 8.79 -4.61 2.98
C ILE A 99 9.28 -3.16 3.03
N ASN A 100 8.56 -2.24 2.37
CA ASN A 100 8.83 -0.80 2.40
C ASN A 100 7.51 -0.03 2.33
N ILE A 101 7.47 1.12 3.00
CA ILE A 101 6.35 2.06 2.95
C ILE A 101 6.89 3.47 3.01
N ARG A 102 6.40 4.35 2.14
CA ARG A 102 6.71 5.78 2.17
C ARG A 102 5.51 6.62 1.76
N VAL A 103 5.54 7.89 2.13
CA VAL A 103 4.54 8.87 1.70
C VAL A 103 4.64 9.05 0.18
N THR A 104 3.49 9.21 -0.45
CA THR A 104 3.34 9.48 -1.90
C THR A 104 2.30 10.56 -2.10
N ASP A 105 2.25 11.10 -3.32
CA ASP A 105 1.22 12.04 -3.74
C ASP A 105 0.54 11.60 -5.05
N TRP A 106 -0.37 12.45 -5.53
CA TRP A 106 -1.08 12.25 -6.78
C TRP A 106 -0.19 12.41 -8.01
N GLU A 107 0.91 13.15 -7.93
CA GLU A 107 1.83 13.30 -9.04
C GLU A 107 2.54 11.98 -9.31
N GLU A 108 3.14 11.37 -8.29
CA GLU A 108 3.77 10.06 -8.40
C GLU A 108 2.77 8.99 -8.89
N LEU A 109 1.53 9.02 -8.38
CA LEU A 109 0.49 8.10 -8.80
C LEU A 109 0.16 8.25 -10.30
N ARG A 110 0.04 9.48 -10.80
CA ARG A 110 -0.22 9.77 -12.22
C ARG A 110 0.91 9.26 -13.11
N TRP A 111 2.16 9.51 -12.71
CA TRP A 111 3.34 9.01 -13.42
C TRP A 111 3.38 7.48 -13.45
N THR A 112 3.14 6.84 -12.31
CA THR A 112 3.12 5.37 -12.20
C THR A 112 2.02 4.78 -13.08
N LYS A 113 0.82 5.35 -13.05
CA LYS A 113 -0.29 4.94 -13.92
C LYS A 113 0.09 5.05 -15.40
N LYS A 114 0.76 6.12 -15.81
CA LYS A 114 1.22 6.33 -17.19
C LYS A 114 2.21 5.23 -17.63
N ILE A 115 3.11 4.81 -16.75
CA ILE A 115 4.08 3.75 -17.03
C ILE A 115 3.40 2.38 -17.13
N ILE A 116 2.52 2.05 -16.17
CA ILE A 116 1.90 0.72 -16.08
C ILE A 116 0.81 0.52 -17.14
N CYS A 117 -0.04 1.53 -17.36
CA CYS A 117 -1.16 1.43 -18.30
C CYS A 117 -0.78 1.85 -19.73
N GLY A 118 0.43 2.40 -19.93
CA GLY A 118 0.83 3.04 -21.18
C GLY A 118 0.18 4.41 -21.39
N GLU A 119 0.74 5.19 -22.31
CA GLU A 119 0.06 6.35 -22.89
C GLU A 119 -1.05 5.85 -23.82
N ASN A 120 -2.29 5.81 -23.36
CA ASN A 120 -3.41 5.72 -24.29
C ASN A 120 -3.41 7.00 -25.14
N LYS A 121 -2.87 6.93 -26.36
CA LYS A 121 -2.96 7.95 -27.40
C LYS A 121 -4.40 8.11 -27.95
N GLU A 122 -5.43 7.92 -27.14
CA GLU A 122 -6.82 7.87 -27.62
C GLU A 122 -7.60 9.19 -27.48
N ASN A 123 -7.00 10.28 -27.00
CA ASN A 123 -7.65 11.60 -26.99
C ASN A 123 -6.98 12.66 -27.90
N ALA A 124 -6.12 12.25 -28.84
CA ALA A 124 -5.52 13.16 -29.82
C ALA A 124 -6.32 13.31 -31.13
N LYS A 125 -7.53 12.74 -31.24
CA LYS A 125 -8.41 12.88 -32.42
C LYS A 125 -9.82 13.26 -32.01
N GLY A 126 -10.02 14.53 -31.64
CA GLY A 126 -11.34 15.06 -31.29
C GLY A 126 -11.56 16.56 -31.54
N SER A 127 -10.53 17.33 -31.89
CA SER A 127 -10.68 18.73 -32.29
C SER A 127 -10.03 18.97 -33.65
N ASN A 128 -10.74 18.62 -34.70
CA ASN A 128 -10.71 19.36 -35.96
C ASN A 128 -11.86 18.91 -36.86
N LYS A 129 -13.01 19.58 -36.71
CA LYS A 129 -13.88 19.88 -37.83
C LYS A 129 -14.34 21.33 -37.66
N LEU A 130 -13.79 22.17 -38.55
CA LEU A 130 -14.37 23.42 -39.01
C LEU A 130 -15.76 23.16 -39.62
#